data_AF-A0A259LMQ9-F1
#
_entry.id   AF-A0A259LMQ9-F1
#
_cell.length_a   1.000
_cell.length_b   1.000
_cell.length_c   1.000
_cell.angle_alpha   90.00
_cell.angle_beta   90.00
_cell.angle_gamma   90.00
#
_symmetry.space_group_name_H-M   'P 1'
#
loop_
_entity.id
_entity.type
_entity.pdbx_description
1 polymer ?
#
loop_
_entity_poly.entity_id
_entity_poly.type
_entity_poly.pdbx_seq_one_letter_code
_entity_poly.pdbx_strand_id
1 'polypeptide(L)'
;MSVQSLRPQLTQQDIHRLMKGESPEQRASVAHRLCRRIGLDVLSDREKEFAREIITILANDAADLVRRTLAVTLRSSPILPRQIALKLARDIEAV
;
A
#
# COMPACT_ATOMS: atom_id res chain seq x y z
N MET A 1 5.23 32.89 -3.03
CA MET A 1 4.77 31.66 -3.73
C MET A 1 5.65 30.50 -3.31
N SER A 2 5.20 29.67 -2.39
CA SER A 2 5.68 28.28 -2.25
C SER A 2 4.67 27.55 -1.37
N VAL A 3 3.78 26.83 -2.04
CA VAL A 3 2.83 25.92 -1.42
C VAL A 3 3.59 25.02 -0.45
N GLN A 4 3.42 25.24 0.85
CA GLN A 4 3.85 24.30 1.87
C GLN A 4 3.05 23.03 1.65
N SER A 5 3.67 22.14 0.88
CA SER A 5 3.52 20.69 0.86
C SER A 5 2.44 20.19 1.82
N LEU A 6 1.20 20.10 1.31
CA LEU A 6 0.20 19.13 1.76
C LEU A 6 0.73 17.72 1.47
N ARG A 7 1.88 17.37 2.05
CA ARG A 7 2.36 16.01 2.15
C ARG A 7 1.73 15.49 3.43
N PRO A 8 0.57 14.81 3.40
CA PRO A 8 0.08 14.15 4.59
C PRO A 8 1.15 13.15 4.98
N GLN A 9 1.95 13.47 6.01
CA GLN A 9 2.84 12.52 6.66
C GLN A 9 1.99 11.30 6.98
N LEU A 10 2.39 10.13 6.48
CA LEU A 10 1.62 8.92 6.69
C LEU A 10 1.74 8.64 8.18
N THR A 11 0.70 9.01 8.92
CA THR A 11 0.78 9.03 10.37
C THR A 11 0.63 7.60 10.87
N GLN A 12 1.19 7.32 12.04
CA GLN A 12 0.90 6.08 12.75
C GLN A 12 -0.61 5.86 12.93
N GLN A 13 -1.39 6.96 12.94
CA GLN A 13 -2.85 6.95 12.96
C GLN A 13 -3.47 6.44 11.65
N ASP A 14 -2.87 6.72 10.48
CA ASP A 14 -3.31 6.17 9.19
C ASP A 14 -3.08 4.66 9.14
N ILE A 15 -1.97 4.16 9.68
CA ILE A 15 -1.68 2.73 9.82
C ILE A 15 -2.67 2.07 10.80
N HIS A 16 -2.98 2.74 11.91
CA HIS A 16 -4.01 2.26 12.85
C HIS A 16 -5.41 2.22 12.22
N ARG A 17 -5.78 3.23 11.42
CA ARG A 17 -7.04 3.24 10.67
C ARG A 17 -7.06 2.15 9.60
N LEU A 18 -5.92 1.82 8.99
CA LEU A 18 -5.79 0.71 8.05
C LEU A 18 -6.11 -0.62 8.72
N MET A 19 -5.55 -0.86 9.92
CA MET A 19 -5.85 -2.07 10.71
C MET A 19 -7.29 -2.10 11.25
N LYS A 20 -7.93 -0.93 11.42
CA LYS A 20 -9.31 -0.80 11.90
C LYS A 20 -10.34 -0.49 10.81
N GLY A 21 -9.95 -0.49 9.54
CA GLY A 21 -10.75 0.12 8.47
C GLY A 21 -12.12 -0.55 8.35
N GLU A 22 -13.17 0.20 8.67
CA GLU A 22 -14.56 -0.30 8.75
C GLU A 22 -15.10 -0.72 7.37
N SER A 23 -14.59 -0.14 6.27
CA SER A 23 -15.01 -0.49 4.91
C SER A 23 -13.85 -0.83 3.95
N PRO A 24 -14.07 -1.72 2.95
CA PRO A 24 -13.11 -2.03 1.89
C PRO A 24 -12.56 -0.82 1.12
N GLU A 25 -13.39 0.18 0.83
CA GLU A 25 -13.05 1.36 0.04
C GLU A 25 -12.06 2.26 0.79
N GLN A 26 -12.27 2.41 2.11
CA GLN A 26 -11.36 3.15 2.97
C GLN A 26 -9.99 2.47 3.01
N ARG A 27 -9.96 1.14 3.20
CA ARG A 27 -8.73 0.36 3.20
C ARG A 27 -7.99 0.45 1.86
N ALA A 28 -8.70 0.38 0.73
CA ALA A 28 -8.13 0.53 -0.60
C ALA A 28 -7.53 1.93 -0.83
N SER A 29 -8.24 2.98 -0.40
CA SER A 29 -7.77 4.37 -0.49
C SER A 29 -6.48 4.61 0.30
N VAL A 30 -6.40 4.10 1.53
CA VAL A 30 -5.20 4.22 2.35
C VAL A 30 -4.07 3.37 1.79
N ALA A 31 -4.35 2.14 1.35
CA ALA A 31 -3.37 1.27 0.67
C ALA A 31 -2.76 1.95 -0.56
N HIS A 32 -3.58 2.60 -1.40
CA HIS A 32 -3.13 3.35 -2.56
C HIS A 32 -2.15 4.48 -2.17
N ARG A 33 -2.50 5.29 -1.16
CA ARG A 33 -1.65 6.38 -0.67
C ARG A 33 -0.32 5.86 -0.12
N LEU A 34 -0.36 4.77 0.63
CA LEU A 34 0.84 4.13 1.17
C LEU A 34 1.78 3.63 0.07
N CYS A 35 1.24 2.92 -0.92
CA CYS A 35 2.03 2.38 -2.02
C CYS A 35 2.68 3.49 -2.86
N ARG A 36 1.92 4.54 -3.16
CA ARG A 36 2.42 5.74 -3.85
C ARG A 36 3.58 6.37 -3.08
N ARG A 37 3.48 6.46 -1.76
CA ARG A 37 4.52 7.07 -0.94
C ARG A 37 5.78 6.22 -0.88
N ILE A 38 5.63 4.92 -0.65
CA ILE A 38 6.76 3.98 -0.64
C ILE A 38 7.50 3.97 -1.99
N GLY A 39 6.78 4.14 -3.11
CA GLY A 39 7.40 4.23 -4.43
C GLY A 39 8.09 5.58 -4.74
N LEU A 40 7.79 6.65 -3.99
CA LEU A 40 8.33 7.99 -4.21
C LEU A 40 9.45 8.35 -3.22
N ASP A 41 9.40 7.83 -1.99
CA ASP A 41 10.36 8.16 -0.94
C ASP A 41 11.59 7.23 -0.98
N VAL A 42 12.78 7.80 -0.74
CA VAL A 42 13.99 7.00 -0.47
C VAL A 42 13.88 6.47 0.96
N LEU A 43 13.43 5.23 1.09
CA LEU A 43 13.27 4.58 2.39
C LEU A 43 14.61 4.03 2.90
N SER A 44 14.85 4.18 4.21
CA SER A 44 15.86 3.42 4.93
C SER A 44 15.53 1.93 4.96
N ASP A 45 16.50 1.07 5.25
CA ASP A 45 16.25 -0.39 5.23
C ASP A 45 15.22 -0.82 6.29
N ARG A 46 15.19 -0.13 7.43
CA ARG A 46 14.18 -0.34 8.48
C ARG A 46 12.78 0.08 8.01
N GLU A 47 12.66 1.19 7.29
CA GLU A 47 11.38 1.63 6.72
C GLU A 47 10.90 0.70 5.59
N LYS A 48 11.82 0.17 4.78
CA LYS A 48 11.49 -0.85 3.77
C LYS A 48 10.96 -2.12 4.41
N GLU A 49 11.47 -2.49 5.57
CA GLU A 49 11.00 -3.67 6.31
C GLU A 49 9.58 -3.48 6.83
N PHE A 50 9.31 -2.34 7.49
CA PHE A 50 7.95 -1.98 7.88
C PHE A 50 6.99 -1.88 6.69
N ALA A 51 7.43 -1.27 5.58
CA ALA A 51 6.65 -1.19 4.35
C ALA A 51 6.29 -2.58 3.81
N ARG A 52 7.24 -3.51 3.82
CA ARG A 52 7.02 -4.91 3.41
C ARG A 52 6.00 -5.61 4.31
N GLU A 53 6.06 -5.42 5.63
CA GLU A 53 5.08 -5.98 6.55
C GLU A 53 3.67 -5.46 6.27
N ILE A 54 3.50 -4.14 6.12
CA ILE A 54 2.18 -3.54 5.85
C ILE A 54 1.62 -4.04 4.52
N ILE A 55 2.44 -4.10 3.46
CA ILE A 55 2.02 -4.61 2.16
C ILE A 55 1.62 -6.09 2.27
N THR A 56 2.34 -6.88 3.08
CA THR A 56 1.99 -8.29 3.30
C THR A 56 0.63 -8.43 3.96
N ILE A 57 0.33 -7.60 4.96
CA ILE A 57 -0.98 -7.58 5.62
C ILE A 57 -2.07 -7.21 4.62
N LEU A 58 -1.88 -6.13 3.84
CA LEU A 58 -2.85 -5.66 2.85
C LEU A 58 -3.05 -6.62 1.68
N ALA A 59 -2.01 -7.33 1.24
CA ALA A 59 -2.12 -8.34 0.19
C ALA A 59 -2.91 -9.58 0.66
N ASN A 60 -3.14 -9.72 1.96
CA ASN A 60 -4.00 -10.73 2.56
C ASN A 60 -5.38 -10.18 2.95
N ASP A 61 -5.72 -8.93 2.59
CA ASP A 61 -7.04 -8.36 2.85
C ASP A 61 -8.13 -9.20 2.19
N ALA A 62 -9.23 -9.41 2.91
CA ALA A 62 -10.38 -10.17 2.44
C ALA A 62 -11.08 -9.50 1.25
N ALA A 63 -10.98 -8.17 1.12
CA ALA A 63 -11.61 -7.44 0.04
C ALA A 63 -10.77 -7.41 -1.24
N ASP A 64 -11.35 -7.91 -2.33
CA ASP A 64 -10.75 -7.91 -3.66
C ASP A 64 -10.35 -6.51 -4.14
N LEU A 65 -11.15 -5.48 -3.79
CA LEU A 65 -10.88 -4.09 -4.11
C LEU A 65 -9.49 -3.63 -3.61
N VAL A 66 -9.13 -4.02 -2.39
CA VAL A 66 -7.87 -3.64 -1.75
C VAL A 66 -6.71 -4.33 -2.47
N ARG A 67 -6.84 -5.64 -2.73
CA ARG A 67 -5.80 -6.42 -3.42
C ARG A 67 -5.59 -5.94 -4.85
N ARG A 68 -6.65 -5.63 -5.60
CA ARG A 68 -6.55 -5.02 -6.94
C ARG A 68 -5.85 -3.66 -6.92
N THR A 69 -6.18 -2.82 -5.95
CA THR A 69 -5.54 -1.51 -5.79
C THR A 69 -4.04 -1.63 -5.52
N LEU A 70 -3.63 -2.56 -4.66
CA LEU A 70 -2.23 -2.88 -4.43
C LEU A 70 -1.54 -3.37 -5.70
N ALA A 71 -2.17 -4.29 -6.44
CA ALA A 71 -1.61 -4.87 -7.64
C ALA A 71 -1.31 -3.80 -8.71
N VAL A 72 -2.24 -2.87 -8.92
CA VAL A 72 -2.08 -1.76 -9.89
C VAL A 72 -1.02 -0.77 -9.43
N THR A 73 -1.01 -0.40 -8.14
CA THR A 73 -0.09 0.62 -7.62
C THR A 73 1.34 0.14 -7.45
N LEU A 74 1.53 -1.14 -7.13
CA LEU A 74 2.84 -1.73 -6.85
C LEU A 74 3.43 -2.48 -8.03
N ARG A 75 2.73 -2.58 -9.17
CA ARG A 75 3.22 -3.24 -10.40
C ARG A 75 4.61 -2.77 -10.82
N SER A 76 4.93 -1.49 -10.59
CA SER A 76 6.20 -0.87 -10.97
C SER A 76 7.15 -0.67 -9.78
N SER A 77 6.79 -1.16 -8.59
CA SER A 77 7.56 -0.89 -7.37
C SER A 77 8.65 -1.95 -7.15
N PRO A 78 9.92 -1.55 -6.97
CA PRO A 78 11.02 -2.49 -6.73
C PRO A 78 11.00 -3.09 -5.32
N ILE A 79 10.17 -2.56 -4.42
CA ILE A 79 10.16 -2.97 -3.01
C ILE A 79 9.30 -4.22 -2.76
N LEU A 80 8.59 -4.69 -3.79
CA LEU A 80 7.60 -5.74 -3.66
C LEU A 80 8.26 -7.12 -3.59
N PRO A 81 8.03 -7.91 -2.52
CA PRO A 81 8.47 -9.30 -2.49
C PRO A 81 7.86 -10.09 -3.64
N ARG A 82 8.67 -10.91 -4.32
CA ARG A 82 8.25 -11.71 -5.49
C ARG A 82 6.99 -12.55 -5.24
N GLN A 83 6.87 -13.15 -4.05
CA GLN A 83 5.70 -13.93 -3.64
C GLN A 83 4.40 -13.10 -3.68
N ILE A 84 4.46 -11.86 -3.16
CA ILE A 84 3.32 -10.93 -3.13
C ILE A 84 3.02 -10.44 -4.53
N ALA A 85 4.05 -10.14 -5.33
CA ALA A 85 3.88 -9.75 -6.73
C ALA A 85 3.09 -10.80 -7.54
N LEU A 86 3.43 -12.08 -7.37
CA LEU A 86 2.73 -13.18 -8.04
C LEU A 86 1.29 -13.34 -7.54
N LYS A 87 1.06 -13.17 -6.23
CA LYS A 87 -0.29 -13.21 -5.66
C LYS A 87 -1.18 -12.10 -6.24
N LEU A 88 -0.68 -10.87 -6.21
CA LEU A 88 -1.37 -9.69 -6.70
C LEU A 88 -1.60 -9.73 -8.22
N ALA A 89 -0.68 -10.31 -9.00
CA ALA A 89 -0.86 -10.49 -10.44
C ALA A 89 -2.08 -11.37 -10.77
N ARG A 90 -2.31 -12.44 -9.99
CA ARG A 90 -3.47 -13.32 -10.16
C ARG A 90 -4.79 -12.64 -9.80
N ASP A 91 -4.78 -11.72 -8.85
CA ASP A 91 -5.98 -10.94 -8.50
C ASP A 91 -6.43 -10.00 -9.64
N ILE A 92 -5.51 -9.59 -10.54
CA ILE A 92 -5.83 -8.78 -11.74
C ILE A 92 -6.37 -9.67 -12.89
N GLU A 93 -5.89 -10.90 -13.05
CA GLU A 93 -6.38 -11.81 -14.09
C GLU A 93 -7.82 -12.30 -13.84
N ALA A 94 -8.31 -12.20 -12.59
CA ALA A 94 -9.65 -12.58 -12.21
C ALA A 94 -10.73 -11.49 -12.47
N VAL A 95 -10.45 -10.46 -13.30
CA VAL A 95 -11.44 -9.43 -13.71
C VAL A 95 -12.01 -9.74 -15.09
#